data_AF-A0A7X7GTQ0-F1
#
_entry.id   AF-A0A7X7GTQ0-F1
#
_cell.length_a   1.000
_cell.length_b   1.000
_cell.length_c   1.000
_cell.angle_alpha   90.00
_cell.angle_beta   90.00
_cell.angle_gamma   90.00
#
_symmetry.space_group_name_H-M   'P 1'
#
loop_
_entity.id
_entity.type
_entity.pdbx_description
1 polymer ?
#
loop_
_entity_poly.entity_id
_entity_poly.type
_entity_poly.pdbx_seq_one_letter_code
_entity_poly.pdbx_strand_id
1 'polypeptide(L)'
;MKNPILALACSAALVACGGDDGGSKGAAGGPVLWTEVADEAPGDNCAGGGVRISVGVDDDGDGALDGSEVTTTRYVCNGVSGDGLTLEDIKPLLVVSEEPPGDNCANGGRRLRVGVDRDGDGKLDAAEVESTEYDCHPEALARVHFGSFEVRTPADVEALAEYDIVLGDLWIAASFPGSSLSLAGLRTVGGYVQIDNCDGAAPAELESLDFPDLERA
;
A
#
# COMPACT_ATOMS: atom_id res chain seq x y z
N MET A 1 30.85 35.69 -54.86
CA MET A 1 30.04 36.34 -55.91
C MET A 1 28.89 35.41 -56.27
N LYS A 2 27.64 35.89 -56.12
CA LYS A 2 26.37 35.41 -56.71
C LYS A 2 25.88 33.99 -56.32
N ASN A 3 24.64 33.74 -55.88
CA ASN A 3 23.48 34.57 -55.54
C ASN A 3 22.43 33.68 -54.79
N PRO A 4 21.34 34.27 -54.21
CA PRO A 4 20.58 33.77 -53.06
C PRO A 4 19.18 33.20 -53.39
N ILE A 5 18.58 32.44 -52.45
CA ILE A 5 17.14 32.11 -52.35
C ILE A 5 16.86 31.97 -50.83
N LEU A 6 16.30 32.97 -50.12
CA LEU A 6 14.90 33.42 -50.01
C LEU A 6 13.97 32.42 -49.28
N ALA A 7 13.16 32.98 -48.37
CA ALA A 7 12.02 32.40 -47.64
C ALA A 7 12.39 31.78 -46.27
N LEU A 8 11.69 32.04 -45.17
CA LEU A 8 10.51 32.87 -44.90
C LEU A 8 10.46 33.02 -43.37
N ALA A 9 10.46 34.23 -42.83
CA ALA A 9 9.98 34.45 -41.47
C ALA A 9 8.47 34.28 -41.51
N CYS A 10 7.96 33.15 -40.98
CA CYS A 10 6.54 32.97 -40.76
C CYS A 10 6.30 33.10 -39.26
N SER A 11 5.84 34.28 -38.88
CA SER A 11 5.34 34.61 -37.54
C SER A 11 4.38 33.54 -37.08
N ALA A 12 4.67 32.88 -35.96
CA ALA A 12 3.71 32.05 -35.26
C ALA A 12 2.59 32.97 -34.73
N ALA A 13 1.52 33.11 -35.51
CA ALA A 13 0.26 33.59 -34.99
C ALA A 13 -0.24 32.55 -33.99
N LEU A 14 -0.24 32.89 -32.70
CA LEU A 14 -1.10 32.22 -31.74
C LEU A 14 -2.53 32.47 -32.20
N VAL A 15 -3.13 31.48 -32.86
CA VAL A 15 -4.57 31.35 -32.91
C VAL A 15 -5.00 31.04 -31.48
N ALA A 16 -5.43 32.09 -30.77
CA ALA A 16 -6.31 31.93 -29.65
C ALA A 16 -7.61 31.32 -30.19
N CYS A 17 -7.92 30.09 -29.77
CA CYS A 17 -9.24 29.54 -29.95
C CYS A 17 -10.19 30.37 -29.08
N GLY A 18 -10.87 31.34 -29.69
CA GLY A 18 -12.05 31.96 -29.08
C GLY A 18 -13.20 30.96 -29.14
N GLY A 19 -13.23 30.04 -28.17
CA GLY A 19 -14.43 29.29 -27.83
C GLY A 19 -15.39 30.23 -27.12
N ASP A 20 -16.34 30.78 -27.87
CA ASP A 20 -17.56 31.34 -27.30
C ASP A 20 -18.40 30.14 -26.85
N ASP A 21 -18.13 29.64 -25.64
CA ASP A 21 -18.93 28.60 -25.00
C ASP A 21 -20.23 29.23 -24.51
N GLY A 22 -21.06 29.65 -25.47
CA GLY A 22 -22.50 29.77 -25.28
C GLY A 22 -23.10 28.40 -25.04
N GLY A 23 -22.71 27.77 -23.93
CA GLY A 23 -23.34 26.58 -23.39
C GLY A 23 -24.76 26.94 -23.01
N SER A 24 -25.69 26.72 -23.94
CA SER A 24 -27.10 26.63 -23.59
C SER A 24 -27.19 25.55 -22.51
N LYS A 25 -27.61 25.91 -21.29
CA LYS A 25 -27.93 24.92 -20.27
C LYS A 25 -28.84 23.89 -20.94
N GLY A 26 -28.39 22.64 -21.04
CA GLY A 26 -29.20 21.55 -21.54
C GLY A 26 -30.53 21.56 -20.78
N ALA A 27 -31.62 21.22 -21.46
CA ALA A 27 -32.90 21.03 -20.79
C ALA A 27 -32.69 20.15 -19.57
N ALA A 28 -33.23 20.56 -18.41
CA ALA A 28 -33.22 19.81 -17.17
C ALA A 28 -33.43 18.32 -17.47
N GLY A 29 -32.44 17.50 -17.12
CA GLY A 29 -32.58 16.05 -17.23
C GLY A 29 -33.75 15.62 -16.35
N GLY A 30 -34.54 14.63 -16.78
CA GLY A 30 -35.56 14.07 -15.88
C GLY A 30 -34.94 13.52 -14.58
N PRO A 31 -35.76 13.10 -13.60
CA PRO A 31 -35.27 12.70 -12.29
C PRO A 31 -34.17 11.64 -12.37
N VAL A 32 -33.00 11.93 -11.82
CA VAL A 32 -31.83 11.03 -11.80
C VAL A 32 -31.32 10.82 -10.38
N LEU A 33 -30.85 9.61 -10.08
CA LEU A 33 -30.17 9.36 -8.81
C LEU A 33 -28.83 10.09 -8.79
N TRP A 34 -28.66 10.97 -7.81
CA TRP A 34 -27.45 11.76 -7.63
C TRP A 34 -26.74 11.39 -6.31
N THR A 35 -25.41 11.53 -6.30
CA THR A 35 -24.59 11.32 -5.12
C THR A 35 -23.63 12.49 -4.97
N GLU A 36 -23.71 13.16 -3.83
CA GLU A 36 -22.81 14.23 -3.45
C GLU A 36 -21.87 13.75 -2.34
N VAL A 37 -20.59 14.04 -2.52
CA VAL A 37 -19.53 13.76 -1.55
C VAL A 37 -18.91 15.09 -1.14
N ALA A 38 -18.92 15.37 0.16
CA ALA A 38 -18.38 16.61 0.72
C ALA A 38 -17.56 16.29 1.98
N ASP A 39 -16.60 17.16 2.29
CA ASP A 39 -15.85 17.07 3.54
C ASP A 39 -16.79 17.29 4.74
N GLU A 40 -16.66 16.44 5.76
CA GLU A 40 -17.32 16.60 7.06
C GLU A 40 -16.32 17.18 8.06
N ALA A 41 -16.64 18.34 8.61
CA ALA A 41 -15.81 18.96 9.63
C ALA A 41 -15.86 18.18 10.96
N PRO A 42 -14.80 18.25 11.80
CA PRO A 42 -14.84 17.71 13.15
C PRO A 42 -16.05 18.23 13.95
N GLY A 43 -16.83 17.32 14.52
CA GLY A 43 -18.05 17.67 15.25
C GLY A 43 -18.88 16.46 15.67
N ASP A 44 -20.17 16.70 15.88
CA ASP A 44 -21.10 15.72 16.47
C ASP A 44 -21.26 14.45 15.63
N ASN A 45 -21.19 14.54 14.30
CA ASN A 45 -21.29 13.38 13.43
C ASN A 45 -19.97 12.58 13.38
N CYS A 46 -18.85 13.29 13.30
CA CYS A 46 -17.52 12.71 13.22
C CYS A 46 -16.52 13.54 14.05
N ALA A 47 -16.07 13.00 15.18
CA ALA A 47 -15.16 13.71 16.09
C ALA A 47 -13.81 14.09 15.44
N GLY A 48 -13.30 13.27 14.51
CA GLY A 48 -12.08 13.52 13.74
C GLY A 48 -12.31 14.17 12.36
N GLY A 49 -13.53 14.66 12.09
CA GLY A 49 -13.97 14.98 10.73
C GLY A 49 -14.09 13.73 9.86
N GLY A 50 -14.30 13.91 8.56
CA GLY A 50 -14.44 12.80 7.63
C GLY A 50 -15.06 13.23 6.31
N VAL A 51 -15.90 12.37 5.75
CA VAL A 51 -16.61 12.59 4.50
C VAL A 51 -18.11 12.37 4.72
N ARG A 52 -18.92 13.34 4.31
CA ARG A 52 -20.37 13.21 4.21
C ARG A 52 -20.74 12.76 2.81
N ILE A 53 -21.52 11.70 2.73
CA ILE A 53 -22.08 11.17 1.48
C ILE A 53 -23.59 11.36 1.54
N SER A 54 -24.15 12.11 0.58
CA SER A 54 -25.59 12.31 0.45
C SER A 54 -26.10 11.77 -0.87
N VAL A 55 -27.23 11.08 -0.80
CA VAL A 55 -27.85 10.39 -1.93
C VAL A 55 -29.31 10.79 -2.01
N GLY A 56 -29.76 11.10 -3.21
CA GLY A 56 -31.13 11.50 -3.48
C GLY A 56 -31.42 11.51 -4.97
N VAL A 57 -32.65 11.85 -5.33
CA VAL A 57 -33.05 12.00 -6.73
C VAL A 57 -33.04 13.49 -7.03
N ASP A 58 -32.20 13.91 -7.96
CA ASP A 58 -32.20 15.26 -8.55
C ASP A 58 -33.49 15.36 -9.38
N ASP A 59 -34.55 15.87 -8.76
CA ASP A 59 -35.92 15.89 -9.28
C ASP A 59 -36.11 17.05 -10.27
N ASP A 60 -35.34 18.12 -10.13
CA ASP A 60 -35.42 19.31 -10.97
C ASP A 60 -34.37 19.36 -12.11
N GLY A 61 -33.43 18.42 -12.10
CA GLY A 61 -32.50 18.13 -13.18
C GLY A 61 -31.39 19.15 -13.34
N ASP A 62 -31.01 19.84 -12.26
CA ASP A 62 -30.03 20.91 -12.27
C ASP A 62 -28.57 20.44 -12.07
N GLY A 63 -28.37 19.16 -11.75
CA GLY A 63 -27.07 18.53 -11.55
C GLY A 63 -26.46 18.75 -10.16
N ALA A 64 -27.28 19.12 -9.18
CA ALA A 64 -26.93 19.15 -7.77
C ALA A 64 -27.93 18.33 -6.94
N LEU A 65 -27.69 18.22 -5.63
CA LEU A 65 -28.65 17.60 -4.73
C LEU A 65 -29.11 18.64 -3.70
N ASP A 66 -30.30 19.17 -3.88
CA ASP A 66 -30.90 20.12 -2.95
C ASP A 66 -31.31 19.44 -1.64
N GLY A 67 -31.41 20.22 -0.57
CA GLY A 67 -31.75 19.69 0.76
C GLY A 67 -33.10 18.96 0.83
N SER A 68 -34.04 19.27 -0.06
CA SER A 68 -35.32 18.55 -0.20
C SER A 68 -35.22 17.24 -0.98
N GLU A 69 -34.18 17.07 -1.79
CA GLU A 69 -33.95 15.92 -2.67
C GLU A 69 -33.13 14.83 -1.97
N VAL A 70 -32.38 15.19 -0.93
CA VAL A 70 -31.61 14.26 -0.10
C VAL A 70 -32.56 13.26 0.59
N THR A 71 -32.41 11.98 0.23
CA THR A 71 -33.15 10.88 0.87
C THR A 71 -32.33 10.17 1.93
N THR A 72 -31.01 10.14 1.76
CA THR A 72 -30.10 9.43 2.66
C THR A 72 -28.81 10.20 2.81
N THR A 73 -28.38 10.40 4.06
CA THR A 73 -27.04 10.87 4.39
C THR A 73 -26.31 9.81 5.20
N ARG A 74 -25.03 9.61 4.88
CA ARG A 74 -24.09 8.76 5.61
C ARG A 74 -22.81 9.54 5.86
N TYR A 75 -22.16 9.22 6.97
CA TYR A 75 -20.90 9.82 7.35
C TYR A 75 -19.85 8.72 7.42
N VAL A 76 -18.71 8.95 6.76
CA VAL A 76 -17.51 8.14 6.85
C VAL A 76 -16.53 8.95 7.68
N CYS A 77 -16.42 8.62 8.96
CA CYS A 77 -15.58 9.37 9.87
C CYS A 77 -14.12 8.96 9.77
N ASN A 78 -13.22 9.94 9.82
CA ASN A 78 -11.82 9.69 10.10
C ASN A 78 -11.69 9.12 11.53
N GLY A 79 -10.70 8.24 11.72
CA GLY A 79 -10.30 7.85 13.06
C GLY A 79 -9.87 9.10 13.84
N VAL A 80 -10.23 9.14 15.13
CA VAL A 80 -9.61 10.12 16.03
C VAL A 80 -8.22 9.60 16.37
N SER A 81 -7.19 10.36 16.04
CA SER A 81 -5.85 10.01 16.50
C SER A 81 -5.80 10.12 18.02
N GLY A 82 -5.30 9.07 18.67
CA GLY A 82 -4.82 9.22 20.04
C GLY A 82 -3.69 10.25 20.08
N ASP A 83 -3.67 11.05 21.14
CA ASP A 83 -2.50 11.83 21.57
C ASP A 83 -1.93 12.89 20.60
N GLY A 84 -2.75 13.42 19.68
CA GLY A 84 -2.34 14.54 18.82
C GLY A 84 -1.47 14.15 17.63
N LEU A 85 -1.45 12.87 17.28
CA LEU A 85 -0.89 12.38 16.01
C LEU A 85 -1.87 12.70 14.87
N THR A 86 -1.42 12.88 13.63
CA THR A 86 -2.29 12.87 12.45
C THR A 86 -2.29 11.46 11.83
N LEU A 87 -3.21 11.14 10.92
CA LEU A 87 -3.19 9.83 10.23
C LEU A 87 -1.88 9.60 9.43
N GLU A 88 -1.14 10.67 9.10
CA GLU A 88 0.19 10.58 8.49
C GLU A 88 1.29 10.21 9.52
N ASP A 89 1.06 10.49 10.80
CA ASP A 89 2.00 10.25 11.91
C ASP A 89 1.79 8.87 12.57
N ILE A 90 0.67 8.19 12.29
CA ILE A 90 0.40 6.85 12.84
C ILE A 90 1.03 5.81 11.91
N LYS A 91 2.32 5.55 12.12
CA LYS A 91 3.05 4.44 11.51
C LYS A 91 3.33 3.36 12.55
N PRO A 92 2.34 2.51 12.88
CA PRO A 92 2.54 1.45 13.85
C PRO A 92 3.51 0.42 13.25
N LEU A 93 4.55 0.09 14.00
CA LEU A 93 5.52 -0.92 13.63
C LEU A 93 5.50 -2.06 14.64
N LEU A 94 5.60 -3.27 14.12
CA LEU A 94 5.84 -4.49 14.88
C LEU A 94 7.23 -5.00 14.52
N VAL A 95 8.10 -5.12 15.51
CA VAL A 95 9.42 -5.74 15.36
C VAL A 95 9.46 -7.02 16.18
N VAL A 96 9.72 -8.15 15.51
CA VAL A 96 9.88 -9.45 16.14
C VAL A 96 11.33 -9.88 16.08
N SER A 97 12.02 -9.92 17.23
CA SER A 97 13.40 -10.42 17.34
C SER A 97 13.44 -11.77 18.05
N GLU A 98 14.58 -12.44 18.00
CA GLU A 98 14.85 -13.56 18.90
C GLU A 98 14.96 -13.06 20.35
N GLU A 99 14.50 -13.87 21.29
CA GLU A 99 14.76 -13.72 22.72
C GLU A 99 15.68 -14.86 23.17
N PRO A 100 16.90 -14.57 23.64
CA PRO A 100 17.80 -15.61 24.10
C PRO A 100 17.30 -16.25 25.40
N PRO A 101 17.73 -17.49 25.72
CA PRO A 101 17.46 -18.11 27.02
C PRO A 101 17.92 -17.21 28.17
N GLY A 102 17.03 -16.94 29.11
CA GLY A 102 17.29 -16.02 30.21
C GLY A 102 16.06 -15.73 31.06
N ASP A 103 16.06 -14.54 31.68
CA ASP A 103 15.08 -14.14 32.69
C ASP A 103 13.64 -14.04 32.14
N ASN A 104 13.47 -13.65 30.88
CA ASN A 104 12.14 -13.56 30.26
C ASN A 104 11.64 -14.94 29.79
N CYS A 105 12.51 -15.72 29.13
CA CYS A 105 12.19 -17.06 28.65
C CYS A 105 13.34 -18.03 28.96
N ALA A 106 13.10 -19.01 29.84
CA ALA A 106 14.13 -19.94 30.31
C ALA A 106 14.81 -20.75 29.18
N ASN A 107 14.08 -21.04 28.10
CA ASN A 107 14.57 -21.79 26.94
C ASN A 107 14.75 -20.90 25.70
N GLY A 108 14.67 -19.58 25.86
CA GLY A 108 14.60 -18.64 24.74
C GLY A 108 13.22 -18.63 24.08
N GLY A 109 13.08 -17.85 23.02
CA GLY A 109 11.81 -17.63 22.35
C GLY A 109 11.86 -16.45 21.39
N ARG A 110 10.75 -15.72 21.28
CA ARG A 110 10.65 -14.49 20.48
C ARG A 110 10.25 -13.32 21.35
N ARG A 111 10.77 -12.14 21.01
CA ARG A 111 10.40 -10.87 21.61
C ARG A 111 9.68 -10.03 20.56
N LEU A 112 8.45 -9.64 20.85
CA LEU A 112 7.60 -8.81 20.02
C LEU A 112 7.58 -7.41 20.62
N ARG A 113 7.89 -6.39 19.81
CA ARG A 113 7.80 -4.99 20.22
C ARG A 113 6.87 -4.26 19.27
N VAL A 114 5.93 -3.53 19.85
CA VAL A 114 4.96 -2.71 19.12
C VAL A 114 5.11 -1.27 19.57
N GLY A 115 5.04 -0.36 18.62
CA GLY A 115 4.97 1.08 18.88
C GLY A 115 4.72 1.85 17.60
N VAL A 116 4.85 3.17 17.69
CA VAL A 116 4.65 4.10 16.57
C VAL A 116 5.99 4.73 16.22
N ASP A 117 6.37 4.66 14.94
CA ASP A 117 7.51 5.39 14.37
C ASP A 117 7.19 6.89 14.37
N ARG A 118 7.63 7.58 15.43
CA ARG A 118 7.32 8.97 15.74
C ARG A 118 8.26 9.93 15.04
N ASP A 119 9.49 9.50 14.73
CA ASP A 119 10.45 10.33 14.02
C ASP A 119 10.43 10.12 12.49
N GLY A 120 9.69 9.11 12.03
CA GLY A 120 9.40 8.84 10.63
C GLY A 120 10.56 8.19 9.88
N ASP A 121 11.54 7.61 10.58
CA ASP A 121 12.72 6.99 9.97
C ASP A 121 12.46 5.57 9.41
N GLY A 122 11.26 5.03 9.63
CA GLY A 122 10.83 3.72 9.18
C GLY A 122 11.32 2.55 10.03
N LYS A 123 11.86 2.80 11.24
CA LYS A 123 12.24 1.78 12.22
C LYS A 123 11.46 1.99 13.51
N LEU A 124 11.43 0.93 14.33
CA LEU A 124 10.91 1.00 15.67
C LEU A 124 12.08 1.13 16.66
N ASP A 125 12.38 2.35 17.05
CA ASP A 125 13.45 2.64 18.00
C ASP A 125 13.03 2.34 19.44
N ALA A 126 14.03 2.17 20.31
CA ALA A 126 13.79 1.81 21.71
C ALA A 126 12.93 2.85 22.47
N ALA A 127 13.00 4.12 22.08
CA ALA A 127 12.20 5.19 22.67
C ALA A 127 10.72 5.17 22.21
N GLU A 128 10.44 4.46 21.13
CA GLU A 128 9.15 4.44 20.46
C GLU A 128 8.31 3.22 20.82
N VAL A 129 8.94 2.19 21.41
CA VAL A 129 8.29 0.97 21.87
C VAL A 129 7.26 1.30 22.95
N GLU A 130 6.01 0.96 22.68
CA GLU A 130 4.89 1.15 23.60
C GLU A 130 4.56 -0.14 24.36
N SER A 131 4.75 -1.28 23.72
CA SER A 131 4.50 -2.59 24.32
C SER A 131 5.58 -3.60 23.91
N THR A 132 5.92 -4.48 24.84
CA THR A 132 6.81 -5.62 24.60
C THR A 132 6.17 -6.88 25.16
N GLU A 133 6.09 -7.92 24.31
CA GLU A 133 5.56 -9.24 24.65
C GLU A 133 6.62 -10.30 24.37
N TYR A 134 6.59 -11.39 25.12
CA TYR A 134 7.52 -12.52 24.98
C TYR A 134 6.75 -13.80 24.71
N ASP A 135 7.06 -14.47 23.60
CA ASP A 135 6.61 -15.84 23.35
C ASP A 135 7.73 -16.81 23.67
N CYS A 136 7.56 -17.58 24.75
CA CYS A 136 8.56 -18.52 25.24
C CYS A 136 8.43 -19.93 24.63
N HIS A 137 7.86 -20.03 23.42
CA HIS A 137 7.78 -21.27 22.64
C HIS A 137 8.77 -21.20 21.48
N PRO A 138 10.07 -21.46 21.72
CA PRO A 138 11.08 -21.32 20.68
C PRO A 138 10.75 -22.19 19.45
N GLU A 139 10.08 -23.33 19.63
CA GLU A 139 9.62 -24.16 18.52
C GLU A 139 8.44 -23.60 17.69
N ALA A 140 7.59 -22.73 18.25
CA ALA A 140 6.34 -22.33 17.60
C ALA A 140 6.57 -21.32 16.45
N LEU A 141 7.63 -20.51 16.55
CA LEU A 141 7.97 -19.48 15.56
C LEU A 141 9.39 -19.65 14.98
N ALA A 142 10.12 -20.72 15.31
CA ALA A 142 11.47 -20.97 14.78
C ALA A 142 11.50 -21.10 13.25
N ARG A 143 10.41 -21.59 12.65
CA ARG A 143 10.29 -21.76 11.20
C ARG A 143 9.45 -20.66 10.54
N VAL A 144 9.35 -19.49 11.17
CA VAL A 144 8.63 -18.33 10.65
C VAL A 144 9.63 -17.19 10.42
N HIS A 145 9.82 -16.83 9.16
CA HIS A 145 10.53 -15.61 8.77
C HIS A 145 9.57 -14.42 8.83
N PHE A 146 10.00 -13.32 9.46
CA PHE A 146 9.22 -12.09 9.57
C PHE A 146 9.87 -11.01 8.70
N GLY A 147 9.06 -10.33 7.90
CA GLY A 147 9.55 -9.38 6.91
C GLY A 147 9.77 -10.02 5.55
N SER A 148 10.29 -9.22 4.62
CA SER A 148 10.48 -9.66 3.25
C SER A 148 11.80 -10.43 3.09
N PHE A 149 11.74 -11.57 2.40
CA PHE A 149 12.90 -12.42 2.14
C PHE A 149 13.32 -12.27 0.68
N GLU A 150 14.62 -12.13 0.40
CA GLU A 150 15.15 -11.97 -0.95
C GLU A 150 16.08 -13.13 -1.33
N VAL A 151 15.77 -13.79 -2.44
CA VAL A 151 16.53 -14.89 -3.02
C VAL A 151 17.34 -14.36 -4.21
N ARG A 152 18.67 -14.24 -4.06
CA ARG A 152 19.58 -13.81 -5.13
C ARG A 152 20.47 -14.93 -5.64
N THR A 153 20.78 -15.88 -4.77
CA THR A 153 21.75 -16.94 -4.98
C THR A 153 21.20 -18.27 -4.49
N PRO A 154 21.73 -19.41 -4.95
CA PRO A 154 21.31 -20.72 -4.44
C PRO A 154 21.49 -20.88 -2.93
N ALA A 155 22.45 -20.17 -2.32
CA ALA A 155 22.62 -20.14 -0.87
C ALA A 155 21.43 -19.48 -0.14
N ASP A 156 20.77 -18.51 -0.76
CA ASP A 156 19.58 -17.89 -0.18
C ASP A 156 18.39 -18.85 -0.20
N VAL A 157 18.36 -19.79 -1.15
CA VAL A 157 17.36 -20.87 -1.19
C VAL A 157 17.58 -21.86 -0.05
N GLU A 158 18.84 -22.20 0.23
CA GLU A 158 19.20 -23.05 1.37
C GLU A 158 18.82 -22.37 2.70
N ALA A 159 19.06 -21.06 2.83
CA ALA A 159 18.64 -20.29 3.99
C ALA A 159 17.11 -20.21 4.11
N LEU A 160 16.39 -20.08 2.98
CA LEU A 160 14.93 -20.05 2.97
C LEU A 160 14.31 -21.39 3.37
N ALA A 161 14.97 -22.51 3.08
CA ALA A 161 14.50 -23.86 3.44
C ALA A 161 14.38 -24.09 4.96
N GLU A 162 15.03 -23.27 5.79
CA GLU A 162 14.89 -23.32 7.24
C GLU A 162 13.48 -22.88 7.71
N TYR A 163 12.73 -22.15 6.87
CA TYR A 163 11.42 -21.59 7.20
C TYR A 163 10.26 -22.34 6.52
N ASP A 164 9.14 -22.49 7.24
CA ASP A 164 7.84 -22.93 6.71
C ASP A 164 7.01 -21.76 6.20
N ILE A 165 7.17 -20.59 6.82
CA ILE A 165 6.30 -19.42 6.62
C ILE A 165 7.17 -18.18 6.46
N VAL A 166 6.88 -17.37 5.45
CA VAL A 166 7.38 -16.00 5.30
C VAL A 166 6.23 -15.03 5.52
N LEU A 167 6.24 -14.29 6.63
CA LEU A 167 5.29 -13.23 6.92
C LEU A 167 5.80 -11.91 6.36
N GLY A 168 5.66 -11.77 5.04
CA GLY A 168 6.11 -10.63 4.25
C GLY A 168 6.14 -11.01 2.77
N ASP A 169 6.83 -10.21 1.96
CA ASP A 169 6.99 -10.49 0.54
C ASP A 169 8.19 -11.44 0.32
N LEU A 170 8.08 -12.32 -0.67
CA LEU A 170 9.18 -13.14 -1.15
C LEU A 170 9.64 -12.60 -2.51
N TRP A 171 10.87 -12.08 -2.55
CA TRP A 171 11.48 -11.52 -3.73
C TRP A 171 12.50 -12.51 -4.30
N ILE A 172 12.41 -12.79 -5.60
CA ILE A 172 13.37 -13.61 -6.33
C ILE A 172 14.05 -12.69 -7.34
N ALA A 173 15.37 -12.57 -7.25
CA ALA A 173 16.12 -11.70 -8.15
C ALA A 173 16.11 -12.26 -9.57
N ALA A 174 15.92 -11.39 -10.55
CA ALA A 174 15.94 -11.77 -11.96
C ALA A 174 17.31 -12.29 -12.42
N SER A 175 18.40 -11.99 -11.69
CA SER A 175 19.73 -12.55 -11.96
C SER A 175 20.00 -13.92 -11.32
N PHE A 176 19.02 -14.53 -10.63
CA PHE A 176 19.22 -15.79 -9.93
C PHE A 176 19.81 -16.86 -10.86
N PRO A 177 20.97 -17.46 -10.51
CA PRO A 177 21.64 -18.41 -11.39
C PRO A 177 20.96 -19.78 -11.30
N GLY A 178 19.95 -20.00 -12.14
CA GLY A 178 19.25 -21.29 -12.26
C GLY A 178 18.08 -21.21 -13.23
N SER A 179 17.75 -22.32 -13.90
CA SER A 179 16.55 -22.42 -14.74
C SER A 179 15.32 -22.92 -13.98
N SER A 180 15.51 -23.50 -12.79
CA SER A 180 14.43 -23.96 -11.92
C SER A 180 14.72 -23.61 -10.47
N LEU A 181 13.73 -23.06 -9.78
CA LEU A 181 13.78 -22.79 -8.35
C LEU A 181 12.69 -23.60 -7.65
N SER A 182 13.09 -24.46 -6.70
CA SER A 182 12.17 -25.23 -5.85
C SER A 182 12.23 -24.68 -4.43
N LEU A 183 11.07 -24.30 -3.90
CA LEU A 183 10.91 -23.76 -2.56
C LEU A 183 10.26 -24.82 -1.65
N ALA A 184 10.91 -25.99 -1.62
CA ALA A 184 10.46 -27.11 -0.80
C ALA A 184 10.50 -26.76 0.69
N GLY A 185 9.47 -27.16 1.42
CA GLY A 185 9.28 -26.82 2.83
C GLY A 185 8.65 -25.46 3.07
N LEU A 186 8.61 -24.54 2.09
CA LEU A 186 7.92 -23.27 2.22
C LEU A 186 6.43 -23.46 1.92
N ARG A 187 5.59 -23.24 2.94
CA ARG A 187 4.14 -23.51 2.91
C ARG A 187 3.32 -22.25 2.77
N THR A 188 3.83 -21.10 3.22
CA THR A 188 3.05 -19.85 3.25
C THR A 188 3.94 -18.64 3.02
N VAL A 189 3.48 -17.74 2.15
CA VAL A 189 3.99 -16.38 2.01
C VAL A 189 2.84 -15.44 2.30
N GLY A 190 2.98 -14.59 3.32
CA GLY A 190 1.93 -13.69 3.78
C GLY A 190 1.72 -12.47 2.87
N GLY A 191 2.74 -12.08 2.13
CA GLY A 191 2.71 -11.03 1.11
C GLY A 191 2.76 -11.59 -0.31
N TYR A 192 3.39 -10.85 -1.21
CA TYR A 192 3.52 -11.24 -2.62
C TYR A 192 4.79 -12.06 -2.85
N VAL A 193 4.68 -13.05 -3.73
CA VAL A 193 5.85 -13.65 -4.38
C VAL A 193 6.11 -12.89 -5.67
N GLN A 194 7.27 -12.26 -5.80
CA GLN A 194 7.64 -11.51 -6.99
C GLN A 194 8.99 -11.96 -7.53
N ILE A 195 9.11 -12.04 -8.85
CA ILE A 195 10.39 -12.12 -9.54
C ILE A 195 10.67 -10.71 -10.01
N ASP A 196 11.71 -10.08 -9.48
CA ASP A 196 11.95 -8.66 -9.71
C ASP A 196 13.34 -8.44 -10.33
N ASN A 197 13.40 -7.52 -11.30
CA ASN A 197 14.61 -7.13 -12.01
C ASN A 197 15.24 -5.86 -11.41
N CYS A 198 15.21 -5.76 -10.08
CA CYS A 198 15.73 -4.61 -9.33
C CYS A 198 17.26 -4.53 -9.32
N ASP A 199 17.94 -5.53 -9.85
CA ASP A 199 19.37 -5.66 -10.02
C ASP A 199 19.88 -5.19 -11.40
N GLY A 200 18.98 -4.78 -12.30
CA GLY A 200 19.34 -4.23 -13.61
C GLY A 200 19.99 -5.24 -14.56
N ALA A 201 19.83 -6.54 -14.27
CA ALA A 201 20.32 -7.63 -15.08
C ALA A 201 19.39 -7.89 -16.27
N ALA A 202 19.88 -8.56 -17.31
CA ALA A 202 18.98 -9.16 -18.28
C ALA A 202 18.17 -10.23 -17.53
N PRO A 203 16.83 -10.29 -17.67
CA PRO A 203 16.04 -11.25 -16.93
C PRO A 203 16.53 -12.67 -17.25
N ALA A 204 16.97 -13.41 -16.24
CA ALA A 204 17.09 -14.85 -16.37
C ALA A 204 15.66 -15.40 -16.49
N GLU A 205 15.40 -16.18 -17.54
CA GLU A 205 14.16 -16.94 -17.62
C GLU A 205 14.23 -18.05 -16.57
N LEU A 206 13.66 -17.80 -15.40
CA LEU A 206 13.22 -18.89 -14.52
C LEU A 206 12.14 -19.66 -15.29
N GLU A 207 12.53 -20.81 -15.84
CA GLU A 207 11.63 -21.67 -16.60
C GLU A 207 10.59 -22.34 -15.70
N SER A 208 10.91 -22.51 -14.42
CA SER A 208 9.98 -23.06 -13.42
C SER A 208 10.25 -22.53 -12.01
N LEU A 209 9.15 -22.18 -11.34
CA LEU A 209 9.09 -21.89 -9.91
C LEU A 209 8.12 -22.89 -9.30
N ASP A 210 8.61 -23.74 -8.41
CA ASP A 210 7.82 -24.81 -7.81
C ASP A 210 7.68 -24.63 -6.29
N PHE A 211 6.43 -24.77 -5.83
CA PHE A 211 6.05 -24.73 -4.43
C PHE A 211 5.33 -26.05 -4.07
N PRO A 212 6.09 -27.14 -3.87
CA PRO A 212 5.51 -28.47 -3.74
C PRO A 212 4.65 -28.64 -2.49
N ASP A 213 4.88 -27.82 -1.46
CA ASP A 213 4.25 -27.90 -0.14
C ASP A 213 3.27 -26.76 0.16
N LEU A 214 3.00 -25.87 -0.80
CA LEU A 214 1.99 -24.82 -0.64
C LEU A 214 0.59 -25.45 -0.72
N GLU A 215 -0.16 -25.37 0.37
CA GLU A 215 -1.58 -25.72 0.33
C GLU A 215 -2.29 -24.73 -0.61
N ARG A 216 -2.82 -25.23 -1.73
CA ARG A 216 -3.73 -24.45 -2.57
C ARG A 216 -4.99 -24.14 -1.75
N ALA A 217 -5.11 -22.89 -1.32
CA ALA A 217 -6.37 -22.33 -0.85
C ALA A 217 -7.43 -22.32 -1.97
#